data_AF-A0A939VUH8-F1
#
_entry.id   AF-A0A939VUH8-F1
#
_cell.length_a   1.000
_cell.length_b   1.000
_cell.length_c   1.000
_cell.angle_alpha   90.00
_cell.angle_beta   90.00
_cell.angle_gamma   90.00
#
_symmetry.space_group_name_H-M   'P 1'
#
loop_
_entity.id
_entity.type
_entity.pdbx_description
1 polymer ?
#
loop_
_entity_poly.entity_id
_entity_poly.type
_entity_poly.pdbx_seq_one_letter_code
_entity_poly.pdbx_strand_id
1 'polypeptide(L)'
;MPPPQGKQNPFSDPEKGGKDPVAFIRRYGKRIRQIHIKDIADLSNYETTTELGKDVVDLPGVIAAAKEIGCLWLTCEQDYSADPFRSAEESLKYLRKIC
;
A
#
# COMPACT_ATOMS: atom_id res chain seq x y z
N MET A 1 31.80 -3.82 -1.42
CA MET A 1 30.87 -4.64 -2.23
C MET A 1 29.91 -3.68 -2.92
N PRO A 2 29.65 -3.80 -4.23
CA PRO A 2 28.61 -3.00 -4.86
C PRO A 2 27.24 -3.37 -4.28
N PRO A 3 26.29 -2.43 -4.18
CA PRO A 3 24.94 -2.72 -3.75
C PRO A 3 24.30 -3.76 -4.69
N PRO A 4 23.44 -4.65 -4.18
CA PRO A 4 22.75 -5.64 -5.01
C PRO A 4 21.98 -4.93 -6.13
N GLN A 5 22.15 -5.41 -7.36
CA GLN A 5 21.47 -4.89 -8.53
C GLN A 5 19.96 -4.87 -8.30
N GLY A 6 19.36 -3.73 -8.67
CA GLY A 6 18.03 -3.31 -8.26
C GLY A 6 16.95 -4.34 -8.53
N LYS A 7 16.14 -4.60 -7.50
CA LYS A 7 14.78 -5.09 -7.71
C LYS A 7 14.09 -4.06 -8.60
N GLN A 8 13.70 -4.47 -9.81
CA GLN A 8 12.94 -3.63 -10.73
C GLN A 8 11.76 -3.03 -9.97
N ASN A 9 11.59 -1.71 -10.03
CA ASN A 9 10.46 -1.05 -9.39
C ASN A 9 9.18 -1.60 -10.03
N PRO A 10 8.33 -2.35 -9.29
CA PRO A 10 7.14 -3.01 -9.84
C PRO A 10 6.08 -2.01 -10.30
N PHE A 11 6.19 -0.76 -9.85
CA PHE A 11 5.43 0.35 -10.37
C PHE A 11 5.93 0.78 -11.78
N SER A 12 6.57 -0.08 -12.55
CA SER A 12 6.91 0.20 -13.95
C SER A 12 5.86 -0.29 -14.93
N ASP A 13 4.94 -1.18 -14.50
CA ASP A 13 3.81 -1.63 -15.32
C ASP A 13 2.65 -0.62 -15.22
N PRO A 14 2.43 0.22 -16.25
CA PRO A 14 1.40 1.25 -16.21
C PRO A 14 -0.02 0.69 -16.15
N GLU A 15 -0.25 -0.57 -16.55
CA GLU A 15 -1.57 -1.22 -16.50
C GLU A 15 -1.93 -1.67 -15.08
N LYS A 16 -0.91 -1.90 -14.23
CA LYS A 16 -1.08 -2.39 -12.85
C LYS A 16 -0.75 -1.34 -11.78
N GLY A 17 -0.88 -0.07 -12.15
CA GLY A 17 -0.70 1.05 -11.21
C GLY A 17 0.72 1.53 -11.10
N GLY A 18 1.52 1.40 -12.17
CA GLY A 18 2.93 1.79 -12.30
C GLY A 18 3.28 3.26 -12.09
N LYS A 19 2.83 3.83 -10.99
CA LYS A 19 3.01 5.22 -10.60
C LYS A 19 3.31 5.22 -9.10
N ASP A 20 4.19 6.11 -8.69
CA ASP A 20 4.38 6.42 -7.28
C ASP A 20 3.03 6.83 -6.67
N PRO A 21 2.48 6.03 -5.72
CA PRO A 21 1.16 6.28 -5.15
C PRO A 21 1.13 7.60 -4.39
N VAL A 22 2.24 8.01 -3.76
CA VAL A 22 2.36 9.28 -3.03
C VAL A 22 2.25 10.45 -4.01
N ALA A 23 3.00 10.40 -5.12
CA ALA A 23 2.91 11.40 -6.17
C ALA A 23 1.50 11.46 -6.80
N PHE A 24 0.86 10.30 -7.00
CA PHE A 24 -0.50 10.23 -7.53
C PHE A 24 -1.52 10.88 -6.60
N ILE A 25 -1.45 10.58 -5.29
CA ILE A 25 -2.33 11.14 -4.26
C ILE A 25 -2.21 12.67 -4.24
N ARG A 26 -0.97 13.19 -4.21
CA ARG A 26 -0.74 14.65 -4.21
C ARG A 26 -1.25 15.31 -5.49
N ARG A 27 -1.01 14.70 -6.65
CA ARG A 27 -1.45 15.23 -7.94
C ARG A 27 -2.97 15.33 -8.06
N TYR A 28 -3.70 14.37 -7.49
CA TYR A 28 -5.15 14.26 -7.68
C TYR A 28 -5.97 14.47 -6.40
N GLY A 29 -5.35 14.94 -5.31
CA GLY A 29 -5.94 14.95 -3.97
C GLY A 29 -7.31 15.61 -3.86
N LYS A 30 -7.57 16.68 -4.64
CA LYS A 30 -8.88 17.35 -4.69
C LYS A 30 -10.04 16.41 -5.08
N ARG A 31 -9.75 15.30 -5.76
CA ARG A 31 -10.72 14.31 -6.27
C ARG A 31 -10.73 13.02 -5.46
N ILE A 32 -9.82 12.86 -4.49
CA ILE A 32 -9.72 11.65 -3.68
C ILE A 32 -10.50 11.87 -2.39
N ARG A 33 -11.38 10.93 -2.05
CA ARG A 33 -12.20 10.93 -0.82
C ARG A 33 -11.96 9.70 0.05
N GLN A 34 -11.55 8.61 -0.58
CA GLN A 34 -11.25 7.34 0.05
C GLN A 34 -10.05 6.69 -0.64
N ILE A 35 -9.24 5.96 0.12
CA ILE A 35 -8.09 5.19 -0.36
C ILE A 35 -8.20 3.80 0.24
N HIS A 36 -8.06 2.78 -0.59
CA HIS A 36 -7.86 1.41 -0.14
C HIS A 36 -6.35 1.14 -0.06
N ILE A 37 -5.91 0.60 1.06
CA ILE A 37 -4.52 0.18 1.27
C ILE A 37 -4.47 -1.33 1.38
N LYS A 38 -3.48 -1.90 0.69
CA LYS A 38 -3.24 -3.32 0.57
C LYS A 38 -1.75 -3.55 0.43
N ASP A 39 -1.26 -4.65 0.98
CA ASP A 39 0.12 -5.10 0.83
C ASP A 39 0.15 -6.41 0.04
N ILE A 40 1.25 -6.68 -0.66
CA ILE A 40 1.36 -7.82 -1.59
C ILE A 40 2.72 -8.47 -1.40
N ALA A 41 2.75 -9.76 -1.03
CA ALA A 41 3.96 -10.51 -0.67
C ALA A 41 4.96 -10.72 -1.83
N ASP A 42 4.44 -10.74 -3.05
CA ASP A 42 5.22 -10.92 -4.27
C ASP A 42 4.72 -9.99 -5.36
N LEU A 43 5.56 -9.00 -5.70
CA LEU A 43 5.29 -8.04 -6.75
C LEU A 43 5.18 -8.65 -8.16
N SER A 44 5.69 -9.86 -8.37
CA SER A 44 5.49 -10.59 -9.62
C SER A 44 4.13 -11.30 -9.69
N ASN A 45 3.47 -11.48 -8.55
CA ASN A 45 2.14 -12.07 -8.44
C ASN A 45 1.23 -11.26 -7.50
N TYR A 46 0.46 -10.35 -8.08
CA TYR A 46 -0.43 -9.43 -7.37
C TYR A 46 -1.60 -10.10 -6.63
N GLU A 47 -1.84 -11.40 -6.83
CA GLU A 47 -2.82 -12.19 -6.07
C GLU A 47 -2.27 -12.61 -4.69
N THR A 48 -0.98 -12.36 -4.41
CA THR A 48 -0.33 -12.70 -3.13
C THR A 48 -0.55 -11.63 -2.05
N THR A 49 -1.79 -11.19 -1.87
CA THR A 49 -2.11 -10.17 -0.85
C THR A 49 -1.68 -10.64 0.55
N THR A 50 -1.08 -9.75 1.34
CA THR A 50 -0.56 -10.06 2.68
C THR A 50 -0.98 -8.99 3.68
N GLU A 51 -0.83 -9.28 4.98
CA GLU A 51 -1.14 -8.30 6.02
C GLU A 51 -0.26 -7.05 5.89
N LEU A 52 -0.82 -5.89 6.24
CA LEU A 52 -0.13 -4.61 6.08
C LEU A 52 1.21 -4.57 6.83
N GLY A 53 2.23 -4.03 6.16
CA GLY A 53 3.55 -3.82 6.74
C GLY A 53 4.48 -5.02 6.63
N LYS A 54 4.08 -6.04 5.86
CA LYS A 54 4.91 -7.22 5.57
C LYS A 54 5.61 -7.11 4.21
N ASP A 55 5.32 -6.09 3.40
CA ASP A 55 5.91 -5.94 2.08
C ASP A 55 6.37 -4.50 1.72
N VAL A 56 6.42 -4.20 0.41
CA VAL A 56 7.15 -3.11 -0.23
C VAL A 56 6.35 -1.84 -0.46
N VAL A 57 5.03 -1.82 -0.20
CA VAL A 57 4.26 -0.58 -0.37
C VAL A 57 4.69 0.42 0.69
N ASP A 58 5.02 1.66 0.28
CA ASP A 58 5.31 2.77 1.19
C ASP A 58 4.01 3.28 1.87
N LEU A 59 3.48 2.47 2.79
CA LEU A 59 2.28 2.78 3.56
C LEU A 59 2.43 4.05 4.39
N PRO A 60 3.58 4.31 5.09
CA PRO A 60 3.78 5.57 5.79
C PRO A 60 3.68 6.80 4.86
N GLY A 61 4.33 6.77 3.69
CA GLY A 61 4.26 7.85 2.70
C GLY A 61 2.84 8.04 2.14
N VAL A 62 2.15 6.94 1.84
CA VAL A 62 0.75 6.96 1.37
C VAL A 62 -0.18 7.58 2.42
N ILE A 63 -0.05 7.19 3.69
CA ILE A 63 -0.86 7.70 4.79
C ILE A 63 -0.58 9.20 5.03
N ALA A 64 0.68 9.60 4.98
CA ALA A 64 1.05 11.01 5.10
C ALA A 64 0.42 11.85 3.98
N ALA A 65 0.53 11.42 2.72
CA ALA A 65 -0.10 12.10 1.60
C ALA A 65 -1.63 12.11 1.69
N ALA A 66 -2.25 11.02 2.17
CA ALA A 66 -3.69 10.95 2.40
C ALA A 66 -4.17 11.98 3.43
N LYS A 67 -3.41 12.15 4.52
CA LYS A 67 -3.67 13.18 5.55
C LYS A 67 -3.51 14.59 4.96
N GLU A 68 -2.45 14.84 4.18
CA GLU A 68 -2.20 16.15 3.53
C GLU A 68 -3.36 16.62 2.66
N ILE A 69 -3.99 15.70 1.91
CA ILE A 69 -5.08 16.04 0.98
C ILE A 69 -6.48 16.05 1.65
N GLY A 70 -6.57 15.75 2.95
CA GLY A 70 -7.83 15.64 3.66
C GLY A 70 -8.69 14.44 3.20
N CYS A 71 -8.06 13.31 2.88
CA CYS A 71 -8.78 12.08 2.57
C CYS A 71 -9.64 11.66 3.78
N LEU A 72 -10.91 11.28 3.56
CA LEU A 72 -11.85 11.00 4.64
C LEU A 72 -11.74 9.56 5.14
N TRP A 73 -11.45 8.63 4.23
CA TRP A 73 -11.46 7.20 4.52
C TRP A 73 -10.18 6.54 4.05
N LEU A 74 -9.58 5.75 4.94
CA LEU A 74 -8.49 4.85 4.64
C LEU A 74 -8.96 3.44 5.00
N THR A 75 -9.14 2.59 4.00
CA THR A 75 -9.71 1.25 4.15
C THR A 75 -8.62 0.21 3.97
N CYS A 76 -8.43 -0.67 4.95
CA CYS A 76 -7.60 -1.86 4.77
C CYS A 76 -8.34 -2.87 3.88
N GLU A 77 -7.72 -3.29 2.79
CA GLU A 77 -8.26 -4.29 1.86
C GLU A 77 -7.31 -5.49 1.80
N GLN A 78 -7.88 -6.70 1.89
CA GLN A 78 -7.14 -7.94 1.71
C GLN A 78 -8.01 -8.95 0.97
N ASP A 79 -7.65 -9.24 -0.29
CA ASP A 79 -8.44 -10.10 -1.18
C ASP A 79 -8.39 -11.57 -0.76
N TYR A 80 -7.24 -12.02 -0.27
CA TYR A 80 -7.00 -13.40 0.13
C TYR A 80 -6.49 -13.47 1.57
N SER A 81 -7.23 -14.19 2.41
CA SER A 81 -6.82 -14.54 3.77
C SER A 81 -7.42 -15.88 4.18
N ALA A 82 -6.58 -16.75 4.76
CA ALA A 82 -7.03 -18.02 5.33
C ALA A 82 -7.76 -17.82 6.67
N ASP A 83 -7.46 -16.74 7.40
CA ASP A 83 -8.10 -16.35 8.65
C ASP A 83 -8.28 -14.82 8.66
N PRO A 84 -9.43 -14.33 8.13
CA PRO A 84 -9.61 -12.90 7.89
C PRO A 84 -9.63 -12.06 9.18
N PHE A 85 -10.09 -12.64 10.29
CA PHE A 85 -10.10 -11.92 11.58
C PHE A 85 -8.69 -11.75 12.12
N ARG A 86 -7.86 -12.78 12.01
CA ARG A 86 -6.45 -12.69 12.39
C ARG A 86 -5.68 -11.73 11.48
N SER A 87 -5.86 -11.81 10.16
CA SER A 87 -5.21 -10.89 9.22
C SER A 87 -5.61 -9.43 9.47
N ALA A 88 -6.89 -9.18 9.77
CA ALA A 88 -7.37 -7.85 10.16
C ALA A 88 -6.75 -7.38 11.49
N GLU A 89 -6.61 -8.26 12.48
CA GLU A 89 -5.96 -7.93 13.75
C GLU A 89 -4.48 -7.55 13.54
N GLU A 90 -3.74 -8.32 12.75
CA GLU A 90 -2.33 -8.07 12.43
C GLU A 90 -2.15 -6.74 11.67
N SER A 91 -2.98 -6.49 10.66
CA SER A 91 -2.98 -5.23 9.90
C SER A 91 -3.33 -4.03 10.78
N LEU A 92 -4.32 -4.16 11.68
CA LEU A 92 -4.67 -3.12 12.65
C LEU A 92 -3.51 -2.84 13.63
N LYS A 93 -2.82 -3.89 14.11
CA LYS A 93 -1.64 -3.74 14.96
C LYS A 93 -0.52 -2.96 14.27
N TYR A 94 -0.32 -3.17 12.97
CA TYR A 94 0.63 -2.39 12.17
C TYR A 94 0.16 -0.94 12.01
N LEU A 95 -1.08 -0.70 11.60
CA LEU A 95 -1.63 0.65 11.42
C LEU A 95 -1.54 1.50 12.68
N ARG A 96 -1.81 0.93 13.85
CA ARG A 96 -1.67 1.63 15.14
C ARG A 96 -0.25 2.13 15.44
N LYS A 97 0.78 1.59 14.79
CA LYS A 97 2.17 2.02 14.96
C LYS A 97 2.56 3.17 14.03
N ILE A 98 1.88 3.30 12.90
CA ILE A 98 2.28 4.23 11.82
C ILE A 98 1.28 5.37 11.58
N CYS A 99 0.06 5.27 12.14
CA CYS A 99 -0.97 6.30 12.05
C CYS A 99 -0.89 7.33 13.18
#